data_AF-A0A4R4PJD6-F1
#
_entry.id   AF-A0A4R4PJD6-F1
#
_cell.length_a   1.000
_cell.length_b   1.000
_cell.length_c   1.000
_cell.angle_alpha   90.00
_cell.angle_beta   90.00
_cell.angle_gamma   90.00
#
_symmetry.space_group_name_H-M   'P 1'
#
loop_
_entity.id
_entity.type
_entity.pdbx_description
1 polymer ?
#
loop_
_entity_poly.entity_id
_entity_poly.type
_entity_poly.pdbx_seq_one_letter_code
_entity_poly.pdbx_strand_id
1 'polypeptide(L)'
;MPVSRPTVPAADPGRRRVLAALLGAPVLAAGGLTGCTSGPAATPTRNGPVELSVFWWGGPERAKLTEQALRLYSERDPRVSFRVTWQGIDGYYGRLATQAAGGNVPDLIQLDDSVLTEYAEREIVHDLTDHVADNRLDLRNLPEGLARYGQVTGRTMAVAAGQTAAAVIFNRDLLSDLRVPEPRAGMSWEEYVDWAEQVTEASRGRVAGTTDPSGDYRALWIWLRGRGGEFYR
;
A
#
# COMPACT_ATOMS: atom_id res chain seq x y z
N MET A 1 -0.57 -15.81 -50.09
CA MET A 1 -0.52 -17.08 -49.33
C MET A 1 -1.16 -16.82 -47.97
N PRO A 2 -2.32 -17.42 -47.63
CA PRO A 2 -2.93 -17.18 -46.33
C PRO A 2 -2.27 -18.08 -45.28
N VAL A 3 -1.80 -17.46 -44.20
CA VAL A 3 -1.21 -18.13 -43.04
C VAL A 3 -2.36 -18.67 -42.17
N SER A 4 -2.40 -19.98 -42.01
CA SER A 4 -3.37 -20.72 -41.19
C SER A 4 -3.16 -20.43 -39.70
N ARG A 5 -4.25 -20.09 -38.98
CA ARG A 5 -4.25 -19.97 -37.52
C ARG A 5 -4.31 -21.36 -36.87
N PRO A 6 -3.58 -21.62 -35.77
CA PRO A 6 -3.71 -22.87 -35.04
C PRO A 6 -5.05 -22.94 -34.28
N THR A 7 -5.73 -24.08 -34.36
CA THR A 7 -6.93 -24.40 -33.58
C THR A 7 -6.54 -24.90 -32.20
N VAL A 8 -7.08 -24.26 -31.15
CA VAL A 8 -6.97 -24.73 -29.75
C VAL A 8 -8.06 -25.79 -29.52
N PRO A 9 -7.75 -26.99 -29.00
CA PRO A 9 -8.77 -27.98 -28.67
C PRO A 9 -9.58 -27.55 -27.43
N ALA A 10 -10.90 -27.71 -27.51
CA ALA A 10 -11.83 -27.47 -26.42
C ALA A 10 -11.64 -28.49 -25.29
N ALA A 11 -11.74 -28.02 -24.04
CA ALA A 11 -11.67 -28.86 -22.85
C ALA A 11 -12.93 -29.74 -22.73
N ASP A 12 -12.71 -31.05 -22.58
CA ASP A 12 -13.75 -32.07 -22.39
C ASP A 12 -14.17 -32.15 -20.90
N PRO A 13 -15.44 -31.83 -20.54
CA PRO A 13 -15.90 -31.86 -19.16
C PRO A 13 -16.42 -33.27 -18.84
N GLY A 14 -15.52 -34.22 -18.61
CA GLY A 14 -15.91 -35.61 -18.42
C GLY A 14 -14.94 -36.41 -17.58
N ARG A 15 -15.06 -36.32 -16.24
CA ARG A 15 -14.99 -37.46 -15.28
C ARG A 15 -14.95 -36.98 -13.83
N ARG A 16 -16.16 -36.72 -13.30
CA ARG A 16 -16.43 -36.95 -11.87
C ARG A 16 -16.37 -38.46 -11.63
N ARG A 17 -15.45 -38.93 -10.79
CA ARG A 17 -15.55 -40.26 -10.17
C ARG A 17 -15.57 -40.07 -8.67
N VAL A 18 -16.81 -40.08 -8.17
CA VAL A 18 -17.18 -40.40 -6.79
C VAL A 18 -16.76 -41.85 -6.53
N LEU A 19 -16.04 -42.09 -5.44
CA LEU A 19 -15.89 -43.41 -4.85
C LEU A 19 -16.32 -43.30 -3.39
N ALA A 20 -17.57 -43.69 -3.17
CA ALA A 20 -18.16 -43.90 -1.87
C ALA A 20 -17.99 -45.37 -1.45
N ALA A 21 -17.87 -45.55 -0.14
CA ALA A 21 -18.28 -46.70 0.66
C ALA A 21 -17.44 -47.99 0.62
N LEU A 22 -16.77 -48.27 1.74
CA LEU A 22 -16.76 -49.60 2.37
C LEU A 22 -17.19 -49.46 3.85
N LEU A 23 -18.20 -50.24 4.21
CA LEU A 23 -18.83 -50.42 5.52
C LEU A 23 -18.12 -51.52 6.33
N GLY A 24 -18.17 -51.42 7.67
CA GLY A 24 -17.98 -52.55 8.61
C GLY A 24 -17.20 -52.16 9.88
N ALA A 25 -17.81 -51.58 10.93
CA ALA A 25 -18.53 -52.20 12.05
C ALA A 25 -17.71 -52.15 13.37
N PRO A 26 -18.37 -52.07 14.57
CA PRO A 26 -17.90 -51.30 15.72
C PRO A 26 -17.20 -52.13 16.82
N VAL A 27 -16.33 -51.51 17.62
CA VAL A 27 -15.89 -52.05 18.92
C VAL A 27 -16.07 -50.98 20.01
N LEU A 28 -16.90 -51.33 20.99
CA LEU A 28 -17.15 -50.66 22.26
C LEU A 28 -16.06 -51.01 23.29
N ALA A 29 -15.45 -50.01 23.92
CA ALA A 29 -14.92 -50.01 25.31
C ALA A 29 -14.36 -48.60 25.59
N ALA A 30 -15.11 -47.69 26.22
CA ALA A 30 -15.29 -47.53 27.67
C ALA A 30 -14.00 -47.13 28.43
N GLY A 31 -13.97 -45.88 28.92
CA GLY A 31 -13.10 -45.46 30.03
C GLY A 31 -12.30 -44.19 29.76
N GLY A 32 -12.78 -43.03 30.24
CA GLY A 32 -12.01 -41.78 30.20
C GLY A 32 -12.80 -40.47 30.19
N LEU A 33 -14.06 -40.46 30.62
CA LEU A 33 -14.78 -39.21 30.93
C LEU A 33 -14.25 -38.66 32.26
N THR A 34 -13.27 -37.76 32.18
CA THR A 34 -12.86 -36.91 33.29
C THR A 34 -12.74 -35.47 32.78
N GLY A 35 -13.66 -34.61 33.22
CA GLY A 35 -13.37 -33.19 33.34
C GLY A 35 -14.00 -32.20 32.36
N CYS A 36 -15.21 -32.43 31.83
CA CYS A 36 -16.03 -31.29 31.37
C CYS A 36 -16.61 -30.56 32.59
N THR A 37 -15.77 -29.80 33.28
CA THR A 37 -16.26 -28.72 34.14
C THR A 37 -16.55 -27.54 33.22
N SER A 38 -17.84 -27.24 33.06
CA SER A 38 -18.36 -25.97 32.58
C SER A 38 -18.04 -24.88 33.60
N GLY A 39 -16.75 -24.55 33.72
CA GLY A 39 -16.34 -23.26 34.25
C GLY A 39 -16.76 -22.17 33.26
N PRO A 40 -17.05 -20.95 33.73
CA PRO A 40 -17.31 -19.83 32.83
C PRO A 40 -16.15 -19.75 31.84
N ALA A 41 -16.47 -19.73 30.54
CA ALA A 41 -15.48 -19.53 29.49
C ALA A 41 -14.62 -18.34 29.91
N ALA A 42 -13.35 -18.60 30.20
CA ALA A 42 -12.42 -17.57 30.62
C ALA A 42 -12.49 -16.47 29.57
N THR A 43 -13.00 -15.31 29.97
CA THR A 43 -13.00 -14.12 29.12
C THR A 43 -11.55 -13.91 28.71
N PRO A 44 -11.22 -13.89 27.40
CA PRO A 44 -9.84 -13.72 26.99
C PRO A 44 -9.33 -12.44 27.62
N THR A 45 -8.36 -12.57 28.53
CA THR A 45 -7.73 -11.43 29.18
C THR A 45 -7.03 -10.62 28.10
N ARG A 46 -7.61 -9.46 27.74
CA ARG A 46 -7.05 -8.47 26.79
C ARG A 46 -5.71 -7.84 27.23
N ASN A 47 -5.00 -8.46 28.18
CA ASN A 47 -3.89 -7.85 28.92
C ASN A 47 -2.57 -8.64 28.84
N GLY A 48 -2.48 -9.67 28.01
CA GLY A 48 -1.23 -10.40 27.76
C GLY A 48 -0.32 -9.69 26.75
N PRO A 49 0.95 -10.14 26.61
CA PRO A 49 1.83 -9.68 25.54
C PRO A 49 1.21 -9.92 24.16
N VAL A 50 1.39 -8.96 23.25
CA VAL A 50 0.92 -8.99 21.87
C VAL A 50 2.14 -8.74 20.96
N GLU A 51 2.31 -9.59 19.94
CA GLU A 51 3.27 -9.35 18.86
C GLU A 51 2.50 -9.06 17.58
N LEU A 52 2.71 -7.87 17.01
CA LEU A 52 2.09 -7.44 15.75
C LEU A 52 3.09 -7.55 14.61
N SER A 53 2.67 -8.15 13.51
CA SER A 53 3.45 -8.19 12.28
C SER A 53 3.25 -6.93 11.45
N VAL A 54 4.35 -6.36 10.97
CA VAL A 54 4.36 -5.10 10.20
C VAL A 54 5.10 -5.32 8.89
N PHE A 55 4.46 -4.96 7.77
CA PHE A 55 5.06 -5.04 6.45
C PHE A 55 4.91 -3.74 5.67
N TRP A 56 6.02 -3.19 5.17
CA TRP A 56 6.03 -1.98 4.37
C TRP A 56 7.09 -2.00 3.27
N TRP A 57 7.01 -1.06 2.34
CA TRP A 57 8.07 -0.83 1.35
C TRP A 57 8.81 0.48 1.59
N GLY A 58 10.07 0.53 1.18
CA GLY A 58 10.89 1.74 1.18
C GLY A 58 12.38 1.46 1.10
N GLY A 59 13.16 2.54 1.13
CA GLY A 59 14.60 2.47 1.27
C GLY A 59 15.06 2.35 2.73
N PRO A 60 16.37 2.14 2.95
CA PRO A 60 16.96 1.97 4.29
C PRO A 60 16.63 3.09 5.27
N GLU A 61 16.56 4.35 4.82
CA GLU A 61 16.25 5.47 5.71
C GLU A 61 14.80 5.41 6.22
N ARG A 62 13.83 5.07 5.35
CA ARG A 62 12.45 4.84 5.79
C ARG A 62 12.40 3.69 6.78
N ALA A 63 13.08 2.58 6.50
CA ALA A 63 13.10 1.43 7.37
C ALA A 63 13.60 1.78 8.78
N LYS A 64 14.74 2.48 8.85
CA LYS A 64 15.31 2.97 10.11
C LYS A 64 14.33 3.84 10.89
N LEU A 65 13.69 4.81 10.25
CA LEU A 65 12.74 5.72 10.90
C LEU A 65 11.47 4.99 11.38
N THR A 66 10.93 4.07 10.57
CA THR A 66 9.76 3.26 10.96
C THR A 66 10.09 2.34 12.14
N GLU A 67 11.23 1.66 12.11
CA GLU A 67 11.68 0.80 13.22
C GLU A 67 11.91 1.60 14.51
N GLN A 68 12.41 2.84 14.42
CA GLN A 68 12.50 3.75 15.56
C GLN A 68 11.12 4.11 16.12
N ALA A 69 10.14 4.41 15.26
CA ALA A 69 8.78 4.70 15.69
C ALA A 69 8.10 3.50 16.37
N LEU A 70 8.28 2.29 15.83
CA LEU A 70 7.78 1.05 16.43
C LEU A 70 8.43 0.78 17.80
N ARG A 71 9.74 1.00 17.91
CA ARG A 71 10.46 0.88 19.19
C ARG A 71 9.95 1.87 20.24
N LEU A 72 9.77 3.13 19.85
CA LEU A 72 9.17 4.15 20.73
C LEU A 72 7.75 3.78 21.17
N TYR A 73 6.98 3.08 20.34
CA TYR A 73 5.68 2.56 20.74
C TYR A 73 5.82 1.45 21.78
N SER A 74 6.69 0.46 21.55
CA SER A 74 6.95 -0.62 22.52
C SER A 74 7.52 -0.12 23.86
N GLU A 75 8.29 0.97 23.85
CA GLU A 75 8.75 1.62 25.09
C GLU A 75 7.59 2.23 25.90
N ARG A 76 6.53 2.67 25.23
CA ARG A 76 5.33 3.26 25.86
C ARG A 76 4.29 2.22 26.25
N ASP A 77 4.14 1.15 25.48
CA ASP A 77 3.34 -0.03 25.84
C ASP A 77 4.21 -1.30 25.75
N PRO A 78 4.88 -1.70 26.84
CA PRO A 78 5.76 -2.88 26.87
C PRO A 78 5.07 -4.21 26.58
N ARG A 79 3.73 -4.23 26.53
CA ARG A 79 2.97 -5.42 26.14
C ARG A 79 3.00 -5.62 24.63
N VAL A 80 3.25 -4.58 23.84
CA VAL A 80 3.22 -4.64 22.38
C VAL A 80 4.64 -4.72 21.83
N SER A 81 4.87 -5.75 21.03
CA SER A 81 6.11 -5.97 20.27
C SER A 81 5.80 -6.08 18.78
N PHE A 82 6.82 -5.92 17.93
CA PHE A 82 6.64 -5.88 16.48
C PHE A 82 7.57 -6.85 15.76
N ARG A 83 7.00 -7.68 14.88
CA ARG A 83 7.73 -8.50 13.91
C ARG A 83 7.78 -7.75 12.58
N VAL A 84 8.93 -7.16 12.30
CA VAL A 84 9.15 -6.26 11.17
C VAL A 84 9.56 -7.01 9.90
N THR A 85 8.99 -6.62 8.77
CA THR A 85 9.49 -6.96 7.43
C THR A 85 9.41 -5.73 6.55
N TRP A 86 10.42 -5.47 5.74
CA TRP A 86 10.36 -4.43 4.71
C TRP A 86 11.20 -4.80 3.49
N GLN A 87 10.90 -4.16 2.36
CA GLN A 87 11.63 -4.34 1.10
C GLN A 87 11.51 -3.10 0.21
N GLY A 88 12.16 -3.12 -0.96
CA GLY A 88 11.86 -2.16 -2.02
C GLY A 88 10.43 -2.31 -2.55
N ILE A 89 9.92 -1.30 -3.26
CA ILE A 89 8.57 -1.35 -3.84
C ILE A 89 8.41 -2.50 -4.85
N ASP A 90 9.49 -2.86 -5.53
CA ASP A 90 9.51 -3.95 -6.49
C ASP A 90 9.12 -5.27 -5.83
N GLY A 91 8.04 -5.88 -6.34
CA GLY A 91 7.50 -7.12 -5.81
C GLY A 91 6.75 -7.00 -4.48
N TYR A 92 6.64 -5.80 -3.87
CA TYR A 92 5.94 -5.60 -2.60
C TYR A 92 4.47 -6.06 -2.69
N TYR A 93 3.73 -5.51 -3.65
CA TYR A 93 2.31 -5.83 -3.84
C TYR A 93 2.09 -7.29 -4.26
N GLY A 94 3.01 -7.88 -5.02
CA GLY A 94 2.95 -9.31 -5.38
C GLY A 94 3.10 -10.22 -4.16
N ARG A 95 4.03 -9.88 -3.26
CA ARG A 95 4.21 -10.60 -1.98
C ARG A 95 2.98 -10.42 -1.07
N LEU A 96 2.48 -9.20 -0.95
CA LEU A 96 1.30 -8.90 -0.14
C LEU A 96 0.05 -9.63 -0.65
N ALA A 97 -0.17 -9.65 -1.97
CA ALA A 97 -1.27 -10.42 -2.57
C ALA A 97 -1.14 -11.93 -2.31
N THR A 98 0.08 -12.48 -2.37
CA THR A 98 0.34 -13.89 -2.05
C THR A 98 0.05 -14.19 -0.58
N GLN A 99 0.45 -13.30 0.33
CA GLN A 99 0.14 -13.41 1.76
C GLN A 99 -1.37 -13.33 2.03
N ALA A 100 -2.07 -12.42 1.35
CA ALA A 100 -3.53 -12.29 1.45
C ALA A 100 -4.25 -13.54 0.97
N ALA A 101 -3.89 -14.07 -0.20
CA ALA A 101 -4.46 -15.32 -0.71
C ALA A 101 -4.19 -16.52 0.21
N GLY A 102 -3.05 -16.51 0.91
CA GLY A 102 -2.68 -17.53 1.89
C GLY A 102 -3.26 -17.34 3.30
N GLY A 103 -4.04 -16.29 3.54
CA GLY A 103 -4.60 -15.98 4.87
C GLY A 103 -3.57 -15.53 5.91
N ASN A 104 -2.40 -15.04 5.47
CA ASN A 104 -1.28 -14.63 6.32
C ASN A 104 -0.94 -13.13 6.11
N VAL A 105 -1.96 -12.28 6.02
CA VAL A 105 -1.79 -10.82 5.91
C VAL A 105 -1.15 -10.29 7.20
N PRO A 106 -0.11 -9.43 7.11
CA PRO A 106 0.43 -8.76 8.29
C PRO A 106 -0.61 -7.87 8.99
N ASP A 107 -0.47 -7.70 10.31
CA ASP A 107 -1.40 -6.90 11.11
C ASP A 107 -1.38 -5.41 10.73
N LEU A 108 -0.21 -4.90 10.35
CA LEU A 108 -0.02 -3.55 9.82
C LEU A 108 0.65 -3.63 8.45
N ILE A 109 0.00 -3.06 7.46
CA ILE A 109 0.51 -2.97 6.09
C ILE A 109 0.55 -1.52 5.62
N GLN A 110 1.59 -1.16 4.88
CA GLN A 110 1.59 0.07 4.10
C GLN A 110 0.83 -0.19 2.79
N LEU A 111 0.06 0.79 2.30
CA LEU A 111 -0.60 0.77 0.99
C LEU A 111 -0.53 2.15 0.34
N ASP A 112 -0.42 2.19 -0.99
CA ASP A 112 -0.63 3.44 -1.75
C ASP A 112 -2.13 3.69 -1.86
N ASP A 113 -2.51 4.96 -1.96
CA ASP A 113 -3.88 5.39 -2.16
C ASP A 113 -4.51 4.76 -3.42
N SER A 114 -3.72 4.57 -4.47
CA SER A 114 -4.18 3.99 -5.74
C SER A 114 -4.68 2.55 -5.64
N VAL A 115 -4.31 1.81 -4.60
CA VAL A 115 -4.73 0.40 -4.41
C VAL A 115 -5.66 0.21 -3.22
N LEU A 116 -5.87 1.23 -2.39
CA LEU A 116 -6.67 1.10 -1.17
C LEU A 116 -8.10 0.64 -1.45
N THR A 117 -8.73 1.16 -2.51
CA THR A 117 -10.09 0.75 -2.90
C THR A 117 -10.18 -0.75 -3.19
N GLU A 118 -9.23 -1.30 -3.97
CA GLU A 118 -9.20 -2.74 -4.28
C GLU A 118 -9.05 -3.58 -3.01
N TYR A 119 -8.17 -3.17 -2.09
CA TYR A 119 -7.92 -3.90 -0.85
C TYR A 119 -9.12 -3.82 0.11
N ALA A 120 -9.84 -2.69 0.12
CA ALA A 120 -11.05 -2.50 0.89
C ALA A 120 -12.22 -3.35 0.33
N GLU A 121 -12.39 -3.38 -0.98
CA GLU A 121 -13.44 -4.19 -1.64
C GLU A 121 -13.21 -5.70 -1.49
N ARG A 122 -11.94 -6.12 -1.40
CA ARG A 122 -11.55 -7.51 -1.13
C ARG A 122 -11.51 -7.87 0.36
N GLU A 123 -11.91 -6.95 1.23
CA GLU A 123 -11.94 -7.16 2.68
C GLU A 123 -10.58 -7.57 3.28
N ILE A 124 -9.47 -7.12 2.65
CA ILE A 124 -8.11 -7.38 3.13
C ILE A 124 -7.75 -6.43 4.28
N VAL A 125 -8.27 -5.20 4.24
CA VAL A 125 -8.06 -4.18 5.27
C VAL A 125 -9.29 -4.06 6.18
N HIS A 126 -9.02 -3.81 7.46
CA HIS A 126 -10.07 -3.66 8.47
C HIS A 126 -10.76 -2.30 8.37
N ASP A 127 -12.08 -2.27 8.53
CA ASP A 127 -12.86 -1.03 8.61
C ASP A 127 -12.61 -0.34 9.97
N LEU A 128 -12.03 0.85 9.92
CA LEU A 128 -11.69 1.66 11.08
C LEU A 128 -12.79 2.68 11.42
N THR A 129 -13.90 2.71 10.70
CA THR A 129 -14.97 3.72 10.87
C THR A 129 -15.47 3.79 12.31
N ASP A 130 -15.77 2.65 12.92
CA ASP A 130 -16.21 2.59 14.33
C ASP A 130 -15.10 3.00 15.31
N HIS A 131 -13.83 2.76 14.95
CA HIS A 131 -12.70 3.19 15.76
C HIS A 131 -12.59 4.71 15.79
N VAL A 132 -12.88 5.37 14.68
CA VAL A 132 -12.94 6.84 14.58
C VAL A 132 -14.18 7.38 15.30
N ALA A 133 -15.35 6.79 15.06
CA ALA A 133 -16.62 7.24 15.67
C ALA A 133 -16.58 7.18 17.21
N ASP A 134 -15.98 6.14 17.78
CA ASP A 134 -15.86 5.95 19.22
C ASP A 134 -14.61 6.61 19.84
N ASN A 135 -13.88 7.44 19.08
CA ASN A 135 -12.63 8.11 19.49
C ASN A 135 -11.49 7.17 19.94
N ARG A 136 -11.52 5.89 19.56
CA ARG A 136 -10.37 4.97 19.73
C ARG A 136 -9.24 5.30 18.75
N LEU A 137 -9.57 5.95 17.65
CA LEU A 137 -8.65 6.48 16.65
C LEU A 137 -8.97 7.96 16.40
N ASP A 138 -8.14 8.86 16.93
CA ASP A 138 -8.32 10.31 16.77
C ASP A 138 -7.66 10.81 15.48
N LEU A 139 -8.48 11.16 14.49
CA LEU A 139 -8.04 11.72 13.20
C LEU A 139 -8.29 13.23 13.09
N ARG A 140 -8.79 13.90 14.13
CA ARG A 140 -9.20 15.32 14.04
C ARG A 140 -8.04 16.28 13.77
N ASN A 141 -6.83 15.88 14.14
CA ASN A 141 -5.61 16.65 13.90
C ASN A 141 -4.98 16.37 12.53
N LEU A 142 -5.55 15.44 11.74
CA LEU A 142 -5.07 15.13 10.41
C LEU A 142 -5.68 16.16 9.42
N PRO A 143 -4.88 16.77 8.52
CA PRO A 143 -5.40 17.61 7.45
C PRO A 143 -6.52 16.92 6.67
N GLU A 144 -7.60 17.64 6.36
CA GLU A 144 -8.79 17.05 5.72
C GLU A 144 -8.45 16.29 4.43
N GLY A 145 -7.54 16.85 3.61
CA GLY A 145 -7.05 16.18 2.40
C GLY A 145 -6.45 14.81 2.68
N LEU A 146 -5.64 14.69 3.74
CA LEU A 146 -5.03 13.44 4.18
C LEU A 146 -6.04 12.46 4.77
N ALA A 147 -7.01 12.93 5.53
CA ALA A 147 -8.08 12.09 6.06
C ALA A 147 -8.90 11.44 4.93
N ARG A 148 -9.20 12.21 3.87
CA ARG A 148 -9.94 11.70 2.70
C ARG A 148 -9.19 10.60 1.94
N TYR A 149 -7.85 10.62 1.90
CA TYR A 149 -7.07 9.54 1.25
C TYR A 149 -7.28 8.16 1.90
N GLY A 150 -7.63 8.12 3.18
CA GLY A 150 -7.93 6.88 3.89
C GLY A 150 -9.37 6.38 3.73
N GLN A 151 -10.22 7.10 3.00
CA GLN A 151 -11.65 6.80 2.89
C GLN A 151 -12.00 6.08 1.59
N VAL A 152 -12.81 5.02 1.69
CA VAL A 152 -13.38 4.30 0.55
C VAL A 152 -14.89 4.20 0.76
N THR A 153 -15.67 4.79 -0.14
CA THR A 153 -17.15 4.78 -0.09
C THR A 153 -17.69 5.24 1.28
N GLY A 154 -17.08 6.30 1.83
CA GLY A 154 -17.47 6.88 3.13
C GLY A 154 -16.98 6.12 4.38
N ARG A 155 -16.29 4.98 4.21
CA ARG A 155 -15.69 4.20 5.31
C ARG A 155 -14.22 4.54 5.47
N THR A 156 -13.73 4.57 6.71
CA THR A 156 -12.30 4.76 6.99
C THR A 156 -11.58 3.41 6.87
N MET A 157 -10.88 3.19 5.76
CA MET A 157 -10.20 1.91 5.47
C MET A 157 -8.69 1.96 5.72
N ALA A 158 -8.12 3.16 5.87
CA ALA A 158 -6.72 3.36 6.22
C ALA A 158 -6.52 4.71 6.92
N VAL A 159 -5.35 4.89 7.53
CA VAL A 159 -4.89 6.17 8.06
C VAL A 159 -3.69 6.63 7.24
N ALA A 160 -3.75 7.87 6.73
CA ALA A 160 -2.64 8.42 5.99
C ALA A 160 -1.40 8.59 6.89
N ALA A 161 -0.35 7.83 6.61
CA ALA A 161 0.93 7.92 7.31
C ALA A 161 1.80 9.10 6.83
N GLY A 162 1.48 9.67 5.67
CA GLY A 162 2.17 10.81 5.09
C GLY A 162 1.64 11.14 3.70
N GLN A 163 2.14 12.22 3.11
CA GLN A 163 1.89 12.59 1.71
C GLN A 163 3.21 12.88 1.00
N THR A 164 3.21 12.66 -0.29
CA THR A 164 4.22 13.18 -1.21
C THR A 164 3.56 14.09 -2.22
N ALA A 165 4.24 15.15 -2.63
CA ALA A 165 3.79 16.02 -3.71
C ALA A 165 4.83 16.02 -4.83
N ALA A 166 4.38 16.22 -6.07
CA ALA A 166 5.29 16.48 -7.17
C ALA A 166 5.98 17.84 -6.94
N ALA A 167 7.27 17.89 -7.24
CA ALA A 167 8.07 19.09 -7.12
C ALA A 167 9.13 19.14 -8.22
N VAL A 168 9.51 20.35 -8.61
CA VAL A 168 10.71 20.57 -9.41
C VAL A 168 11.91 20.56 -8.46
N ILE A 169 12.78 19.56 -8.63
CA ILE A 169 14.05 19.45 -7.90
C ILE A 169 15.16 19.86 -8.87
N PHE A 170 15.99 20.81 -8.48
CA PHE A 170 17.04 21.37 -9.34
C PHE A 170 18.38 21.51 -8.58
N ASN A 171 19.48 21.53 -9.34
CA ASN A 171 20.83 21.70 -8.80
C ASN A 171 21.22 23.19 -8.80
N ARG A 172 21.24 23.81 -7.62
CA ARG A 172 21.55 25.24 -7.43
C ARG A 172 22.95 25.62 -7.91
N ASP A 173 23.95 24.80 -7.59
CA ASP A 173 25.35 25.05 -7.95
C ASP A 173 25.53 25.03 -9.47
N LEU A 174 24.91 24.06 -10.14
CA LEU A 174 24.91 23.97 -11.60
C LEU A 174 24.27 25.21 -12.24
N LEU A 175 23.12 25.66 -11.74
CA LEU A 175 22.46 26.85 -12.26
C LEU A 175 23.33 28.11 -12.06
N SER A 176 23.97 28.23 -10.90
CA SER A 176 24.92 29.32 -10.61
C SER A 176 26.11 29.32 -11.57
N ASP A 177 26.74 28.16 -11.80
CA ASP A 177 27.87 28.01 -12.73
C ASP A 177 27.48 28.35 -14.17
N LEU A 178 26.26 27.99 -14.57
CA LEU A 178 25.70 28.30 -15.89
C LEU A 178 25.15 29.74 -15.99
N ARG A 179 25.09 30.47 -14.87
CA ARG A 179 24.47 31.81 -14.75
C ARG A 179 23.01 31.84 -15.20
N VAL A 180 22.28 30.76 -14.94
CA VAL A 180 20.83 30.64 -15.19
C VAL A 180 20.09 30.85 -13.86
N PRO A 181 19.02 31.65 -13.80
CA PRO A 181 18.25 31.84 -12.58
C PRO A 181 17.56 30.54 -12.14
N GLU A 182 17.30 30.45 -10.83
CA GLU A 182 16.50 29.37 -10.26
C GLU A 182 15.05 29.42 -10.77
N PRO A 183 14.37 28.26 -10.93
CA PRO A 183 12.96 28.24 -11.28
C PRO A 183 12.13 28.83 -10.13
N ARG A 184 11.00 29.46 -10.48
CA ARG A 184 10.12 30.13 -9.52
C ARG A 184 8.82 29.35 -9.35
N ALA A 185 8.27 29.38 -8.13
CA ALA A 185 6.92 28.90 -7.91
C ALA A 185 5.92 29.70 -8.75
N GLY A 186 4.92 29.01 -9.31
CA GLY A 186 3.87 29.63 -10.12
C GLY A 186 4.22 29.85 -11.60
N MET A 187 5.35 29.32 -12.08
CA MET A 187 5.64 29.28 -13.52
C MET A 187 4.51 28.58 -14.29
N SER A 188 4.15 29.12 -15.45
CA SER A 188 3.35 28.38 -16.43
C SER A 188 4.16 27.20 -16.99
N TRP A 189 3.48 26.26 -17.65
CA TRP A 189 4.17 25.16 -18.32
C TRP A 189 5.13 25.65 -19.41
N GLU A 190 4.73 26.69 -20.13
CA GLU A 190 5.55 27.35 -21.15
C GLU A 190 6.79 28.01 -20.51
N GLU A 191 6.61 28.78 -19.43
CA GLU A 191 7.74 29.39 -18.71
C GLU A 191 8.71 28.34 -18.15
N TYR A 192 8.21 27.19 -17.69
CA TYR A 192 9.03 26.08 -17.23
C TYR A 192 9.84 25.43 -18.36
N VAL A 193 9.22 25.24 -19.53
CA VAL A 193 9.91 24.69 -20.72
C VAL A 193 10.98 25.66 -21.22
N ASP A 194 10.65 26.96 -21.33
CA ASP A 194 11.62 27.99 -21.73
C ASP A 194 12.82 28.04 -20.76
N TRP A 195 12.57 27.92 -19.46
CA TRP A 195 13.62 27.83 -18.45
C TRP A 195 14.49 26.58 -18.65
N ALA A 196 13.90 25.42 -18.91
CA ALA A 196 14.64 24.18 -19.14
C ALA A 196 15.47 24.23 -20.44
N GLU A 197 14.98 24.89 -21.48
CA GLU A 197 15.74 25.15 -22.72
C GLU A 197 16.97 26.03 -22.43
N GLN A 198 16.82 27.12 -21.66
CA GLN A 198 17.94 27.97 -21.26
C GLN A 198 19.03 27.21 -20.50
N VAL A 199 18.66 26.30 -19.59
CA VAL A 199 19.62 25.44 -18.88
C VAL A 199 20.38 24.56 -19.86
N THR A 200 19.67 23.97 -20.83
CA THR A 200 20.25 23.09 -21.84
C THR A 200 21.26 23.85 -22.71
N GLU A 201 20.88 25.03 -23.21
CA GLU A 201 21.72 25.91 -24.03
C GLU A 201 22.95 26.42 -23.28
N ALA A 202 22.77 26.93 -22.06
CA ALA A 202 23.87 27.42 -21.23
C ALA A 202 24.88 26.32 -20.92
N SER A 203 24.41 25.08 -20.78
CA SER A 203 25.28 23.91 -20.60
C SER A 203 26.00 23.46 -21.88
N ARG A 204 25.64 24.02 -23.04
CA ARG A 204 26.04 23.59 -24.39
C ARG A 204 25.64 22.14 -24.66
N GLY A 205 24.44 21.76 -24.25
CA GLY A 205 23.87 20.42 -24.43
C GLY A 205 24.50 19.33 -23.56
N ARG A 206 25.36 19.67 -22.59
CA ARG A 206 25.93 18.68 -21.65
C ARG A 206 24.91 18.13 -20.68
N VAL A 207 23.90 18.93 -20.33
CA VAL A 207 22.77 18.51 -19.49
C VAL A 207 21.47 18.93 -20.15
N ALA A 208 20.43 18.13 -19.94
CA ALA A 208 19.05 18.54 -20.24
C ALA A 208 18.50 19.34 -19.04
N GLY A 209 17.80 20.44 -19.30
CA GLY A 209 17.24 21.29 -18.24
C GLY A 209 16.04 20.68 -17.51
N THR A 210 15.37 19.70 -18.12
CA THR A 210 14.31 18.90 -17.49
C THR A 210 14.37 17.47 -18.01
N THR A 211 13.81 16.54 -17.24
CA THR A 211 13.43 15.21 -17.76
C THR A 211 12.20 15.33 -18.65
N ASP A 212 12.06 14.43 -19.63
CA ASP A 212 10.81 14.24 -20.38
C ASP A 212 9.82 13.44 -19.52
N PRO A 213 8.67 14.01 -19.13
CA PRO A 213 7.70 13.31 -18.30
C PRO A 213 6.55 12.68 -19.13
N SER A 214 6.62 12.68 -20.47
CA SER A 214 5.52 12.28 -21.35
C SER A 214 5.09 10.81 -21.18
N GLY A 215 5.97 9.94 -20.69
CA GLY A 215 5.66 8.54 -20.36
C GLY A 215 5.11 8.32 -18.95
N ASP A 216 5.06 9.34 -18.10
CA ASP A 216 4.58 9.23 -16.71
C ASP A 216 3.12 9.70 -16.61
N TYR A 217 2.23 8.76 -16.28
CA TYR A 217 0.80 9.04 -16.10
C TYR A 217 0.54 10.12 -15.04
N ARG A 218 1.40 10.24 -14.01
CA ARG A 218 1.26 11.25 -12.94
C ARG A 218 1.53 12.64 -13.47
N ALA A 219 2.51 12.79 -14.36
CA ALA A 219 2.80 14.06 -14.99
C ALA A 219 1.66 14.51 -15.91
N LEU A 220 1.10 13.58 -16.70
CA LEU A 220 -0.10 13.84 -17.49
C LEU A 220 -1.28 14.25 -16.61
N TRP A 221 -1.48 13.58 -15.47
CA TRP A 221 -2.55 13.92 -14.52
C TRP A 221 -2.40 15.35 -13.99
N ILE A 222 -1.21 15.71 -13.50
CA ILE A 222 -0.93 17.04 -12.94
C ILE A 222 -1.17 18.12 -14.00
N TRP A 223 -0.70 17.89 -15.21
CA TRP A 223 -0.91 18.79 -16.34
C TRP A 223 -2.40 18.94 -16.68
N LEU A 224 -3.16 17.85 -16.68
CA LEU A 224 -4.59 17.85 -16.97
C LEU A 224 -5.38 18.61 -15.90
N ARG A 225 -5.06 18.39 -14.62
CA ARG A 225 -5.67 19.10 -13.48
C ARG A 225 -5.35 20.59 -13.48
N GLY A 226 -4.14 20.96 -13.89
CA GLY A 226 -3.76 22.36 -14.09
C GLY A 226 -4.62 23.09 -15.13
N ARG A 227 -5.35 22.35 -15.97
CA ARG A 227 -6.28 22.86 -16.99
C ARG A 227 -7.75 22.62 -16.63
N GLY A 228 -8.04 22.24 -15.38
CA GLY A 228 -9.39 21.94 -14.90
C GLY A 228 -9.95 20.61 -15.39
N GLY A 229 -9.12 19.73 -15.95
CA GLY A 229 -9.51 18.38 -16.34
C GLY A 229 -9.26 17.34 -15.25
N GLU A 230 -9.92 16.18 -15.37
CA GLU A 230 -9.66 14.99 -14.56
C GLU A 230 -9.70 13.76 -15.48
N PHE A 231 -8.99 12.68 -15.10
CA PHE A 231 -8.97 11.46 -15.89
C PHE A 231 -10.30 10.71 -15.87
N TYR A 232 -10.96 10.71 -14.72
CA TYR A 232 -12.17 9.95 -14.45
C TYR A 232 -13.23 10.89 -13.88
N ARG A 233 -14.51 10.61 -14.14
CA ARG A 233 -15.67 11.36 -13.65
C ARG A 233 -16.52 10.47 -12.76
#